data_AF-A0A5C5CR94-F1
#
_entry.id   AF-A0A5C5CR94-F1
#
_cell.length_a   1.000
_cell.length_b   1.000
_cell.length_c   1.000
_cell.angle_alpha   90.00
_cell.angle_beta   90.00
_cell.angle_gamma   90.00
#
_symmetry.space_group_name_H-M   'P 1'
#
loop_
_entity.id
_entity.type
_entity.pdbx_description
1 polymer ?
#
loop_
_entity_poly.entity_id
_entity_poly.type
_entity_poly.pdbx_seq_one_letter_code
_entity_poly.pdbx_strand_id
1 'polypeptide(L)'
;MTPGAVVTSSCAASVMPDPVSVPALADLNKNRIADNKLREVTPTHATTGMGLAVLGALTGNINSGDFDKENYKGNTIDALTNPTDAWFTPKAKQNISQWLEANANGYAYKQPLYIGHATWALVYNDATAATPSYQLKYKVIFYKRPESGNMFSAFTVAECSPTPVEAKLSDWRMDNYARVTTETEKYMNSCLLELNNQLPRLLKK
;
A
#
# COMPACT_ATOMS: atom_id res chain seq x y z
N MET A 1 -22.71 -48.98 32.48
CA MET A 1 -22.46 -48.50 31.11
C MET A 1 -22.51 -46.98 31.14
N THR A 2 -21.36 -46.34 31.18
CA THR A 2 -21.20 -44.88 31.12
C THR A 2 -20.67 -44.53 29.73
N PRO A 3 -21.30 -43.59 28.99
CA PRO A 3 -20.81 -43.23 27.67
C PRO A 3 -19.54 -42.39 27.80
N GLY A 4 -18.51 -42.78 27.06
CA GLY A 4 -17.23 -42.06 26.96
C GLY A 4 -17.43 -40.68 26.33
N ALA A 5 -16.85 -39.66 26.97
CA ALA A 5 -16.74 -38.34 26.39
C ALA A 5 -15.82 -38.40 25.17
N VAL A 6 -16.35 -38.06 24.00
CA VAL A 6 -15.56 -37.77 22.80
C VAL A 6 -14.82 -36.47 23.08
N VAL A 7 -13.52 -36.56 23.34
CA VAL A 7 -12.63 -35.41 23.33
C VAL A 7 -12.45 -35.00 21.87
N THR A 8 -13.21 -33.99 21.43
CA THR A 8 -12.91 -33.31 20.18
C THR A 8 -11.59 -32.58 20.36
N SER A 9 -10.55 -33.08 19.69
CA SER A 9 -9.29 -32.39 19.55
C SER A 9 -9.55 -31.03 18.89
N SER A 10 -9.44 -29.95 19.66
CA SER A 10 -9.34 -28.62 19.06
C SER A 10 -8.04 -28.61 18.28
N CYS A 11 -8.13 -28.56 16.96
CA CYS A 11 -7.00 -28.15 16.14
C CYS A 11 -6.57 -26.80 16.71
N ALA A 12 -5.35 -26.71 17.24
CA ALA A 12 -4.81 -25.45 17.70
C ALA A 12 -4.81 -24.51 16.49
N ALA A 13 -5.80 -23.62 16.42
CA ALA A 13 -5.89 -22.64 15.36
C ALA A 13 -4.56 -21.88 15.37
N SER A 14 -3.90 -21.82 14.22
CA SER A 14 -2.65 -21.07 14.13
C SER A 14 -3.01 -19.59 14.25
N VAL A 15 -2.53 -18.94 15.32
CA VAL A 15 -2.89 -17.57 15.64
C VAL A 15 -1.77 -16.65 15.19
N MET A 16 -2.12 -15.65 14.39
CA MET A 16 -1.33 -14.42 14.19
C MET A 16 -2.16 -13.27 14.79
N PRO A 17 -1.54 -12.22 15.34
CA PRO A 17 -2.23 -10.96 15.55
C PRO A 17 -2.91 -10.52 14.24
N ASP A 18 -4.09 -9.93 14.34
CA ASP A 18 -4.78 -9.42 13.16
C ASP A 18 -3.86 -8.49 12.34
N PRO A 19 -3.85 -8.59 11.00
CA PRO A 19 -3.12 -7.63 10.17
C PRO A 19 -3.55 -6.20 10.49
N VAL A 20 -2.58 -5.29 10.58
CA VAL A 20 -2.83 -3.90 10.98
C VAL A 20 -2.72 -3.01 9.74
N SER A 21 -3.81 -2.33 9.41
CA SER A 21 -3.83 -1.28 8.39
C SER A 21 -3.29 0.02 8.97
N VAL A 22 -2.29 0.60 8.33
CA VAL A 22 -1.65 1.84 8.77
C VAL A 22 -1.18 2.66 7.58
N PRO A 23 -0.97 3.98 7.73
CA PRO A 23 -0.15 4.74 6.79
C PRO A 23 1.22 4.07 6.64
N ALA A 24 1.68 3.88 5.40
CA ALA A 24 3.01 3.32 5.16
C ALA A 24 4.09 4.18 5.82
N LEU A 25 5.06 3.52 6.47
CA LEU A 25 6.23 4.20 7.03
C LEU A 25 6.97 4.96 5.92
N ALA A 26 7.35 6.21 6.19
CA ALA A 26 8.01 7.06 5.19
C ALA A 26 9.26 6.40 4.62
N ASP A 27 10.12 5.81 5.46
CA ASP A 27 11.35 5.12 5.03
C ASP A 27 11.08 3.95 4.07
N LEU A 28 9.98 3.22 4.27
CA LEU A 28 9.54 2.16 3.35
C LEU A 28 8.86 2.73 2.10
N ASN A 29 8.39 3.96 2.17
CA ASN A 29 7.70 4.68 1.11
C ASN A 29 8.58 5.69 0.38
N LYS A 30 9.88 5.44 0.24
CA LYS A 30 10.83 6.36 -0.42
C LYS A 30 10.81 7.77 0.20
N ASN A 31 10.73 7.85 1.53
CA ASN A 31 10.62 9.08 2.33
C ASN A 31 9.36 9.92 2.04
N ARG A 32 8.32 9.32 1.46
CA ARG A 32 7.07 9.99 1.14
C ARG A 32 6.00 9.72 2.20
N ILE A 33 5.26 10.77 2.55
CA ILE A 33 4.06 10.66 3.39
C ILE A 33 2.97 9.87 2.64
N ALA A 34 2.31 8.95 3.34
CA ALA A 34 1.23 8.16 2.78
C ALA A 34 0.01 9.01 2.36
N ASP A 35 -0.58 8.67 1.22
CA ASP A 35 -1.80 9.31 0.73
C ASP A 35 -3.03 8.76 1.45
N ASN A 36 -3.57 9.50 2.43
CA ASN A 36 -4.82 9.16 3.12
C ASN A 36 -6.08 9.47 2.29
N LYS A 37 -5.94 10.33 1.29
CA LYS A 37 -6.98 10.78 0.37
C LYS A 37 -6.42 10.80 -1.05
N LEU A 38 -7.29 10.78 -2.06
CA LEU A 38 -6.83 10.90 -3.45
C LEU A 38 -6.08 12.23 -3.60
N ARG A 39 -4.85 12.16 -4.08
CA ARG A 39 -4.05 13.34 -4.37
C ARG A 39 -3.98 13.59 -5.87
N GLU A 40 -4.24 14.81 -6.28
CA GLU A 40 -4.10 15.24 -7.67
C GLU A 40 -2.87 16.13 -7.82
N VAL A 41 -1.92 15.68 -8.64
CA VAL A 41 -0.68 16.39 -8.93
C VAL A 41 -0.75 16.93 -10.35
N THR A 42 -0.94 18.24 -10.47
CA THR A 42 -0.89 18.99 -11.74
C THR A 42 0.50 19.59 -12.00
N PRO A 43 0.83 19.99 -13.25
CA PRO A 43 2.12 20.62 -13.58
C PRO A 43 2.48 21.84 -12.71
N THR A 44 1.48 22.61 -12.27
CA THR A 44 1.71 23.78 -11.41
C THR A 44 2.29 23.43 -10.04
N HIS A 45 2.18 22.19 -9.58
CA HIS A 45 2.79 21.74 -8.32
C HIS A 45 4.29 21.50 -8.45
N ALA A 46 4.83 21.41 -9.67
CA ALA A 46 6.26 21.24 -9.89
C ALA A 46 7.06 22.44 -9.33
N THR A 47 6.52 23.67 -9.46
CA THR A 47 7.21 24.89 -9.00
C THR A 47 7.33 24.98 -7.47
N THR A 48 6.36 24.45 -6.72
CA THR A 48 6.41 24.38 -5.25
C THR A 48 7.28 23.22 -4.75
N GLY A 49 7.27 22.08 -5.44
CA GLY A 49 8.10 20.91 -5.09
C GLY A 49 9.58 21.10 -5.40
N MET A 50 9.89 21.80 -6.49
CA MET A 50 11.27 22.14 -6.86
C MET A 50 11.94 23.09 -5.86
N GLY A 51 11.18 23.96 -5.16
CA GLY A 51 11.74 24.85 -4.13
C GLY A 51 12.39 24.12 -2.95
N LEU A 52 11.88 22.94 -2.58
CA LEU A 52 12.49 22.07 -1.57
C LEU A 52 13.66 21.26 -2.15
N ALA A 53 13.56 20.84 -3.42
CA ALA A 53 14.63 20.10 -4.10
C ALA A 53 15.89 20.95 -4.33
N VAL A 54 15.74 22.24 -4.63
CA VAL A 54 16.87 23.17 -4.78
C VAL A 54 17.57 23.42 -3.44
N LEU A 55 16.84 23.44 -2.32
CA LEU A 55 17.44 23.50 -0.98
C LEU A 55 18.22 22.23 -0.63
N GLY A 56 17.75 21.06 -1.05
CA GLY A 56 18.47 19.79 -0.90
C GLY A 56 19.64 19.60 -1.85
N ALA A 57 19.62 20.21 -3.05
CA ALA A 57 20.75 20.18 -3.98
C ALA A 57 21.95 21.00 -3.47
N LEU A 58 21.70 22.05 -2.67
CA LEU A 58 22.74 22.86 -2.02
C LEU A 58 23.50 22.10 -0.92
N THR A 59 22.98 20.96 -0.42
CA THR A 59 23.68 20.06 0.51
C THR A 59 24.43 18.93 -0.19
N GLY A 60 24.48 18.94 -1.52
CA GLY A 60 25.51 18.26 -2.30
C GLY A 60 25.28 16.79 -2.65
N ASN A 61 24.06 16.23 -2.56
CA ASN A 61 23.89 14.80 -2.86
C ASN A 61 22.54 14.39 -3.47
N ILE A 62 21.99 15.13 -4.45
CA ILE A 62 20.75 14.71 -5.11
C ILE A 62 20.86 14.91 -6.63
N ASN A 63 20.81 13.81 -7.38
CA ASN A 63 20.64 13.83 -8.84
C ASN A 63 19.19 14.26 -9.16
N SER A 64 18.99 15.12 -10.15
CA SER A 64 17.67 15.54 -10.60
C SER A 64 16.77 14.41 -11.12
N GLY A 65 17.32 13.20 -11.31
CA GLY A 65 16.60 11.97 -11.66
C GLY A 65 15.96 11.24 -10.47
N ASP A 66 16.27 11.60 -9.22
CA ASP A 66 15.69 10.96 -8.02
C ASP A 66 14.39 11.62 -7.54
N PHE A 67 13.98 12.75 -8.15
CA PHE A 67 12.78 13.47 -7.74
C PHE A 67 11.55 12.95 -8.50
N ASP A 68 10.93 11.90 -7.93
CA ASP A 68 9.67 11.35 -8.43
C ASP A 68 8.52 12.37 -8.27
N LYS A 69 7.69 12.57 -9.31
CA LYS A 69 6.58 13.55 -9.29
C LYS A 69 5.55 13.21 -8.22
N GLU A 70 5.52 11.94 -7.85
CA GLU A 70 4.83 11.32 -6.76
C GLU A 70 5.12 11.99 -5.40
N ASN A 71 6.25 12.71 -5.25
CA ASN A 71 6.60 13.48 -4.05
C ASN A 71 6.00 14.89 -4.00
N TYR A 72 5.37 15.38 -5.08
CA TYR A 72 4.71 16.69 -5.06
C TYR A 72 3.47 16.67 -4.16
N LYS A 73 3.30 17.71 -3.34
CA LYS A 73 2.19 17.82 -2.37
C LYS A 73 0.80 17.66 -3.00
N GLY A 74 0.63 18.15 -4.23
CA GLY A 74 -0.64 18.10 -4.96
C GLY A 74 -1.81 18.75 -4.21
N ASN A 75 -3.01 18.52 -4.71
CA ASN A 75 -4.28 18.85 -4.04
C ASN A 75 -4.95 17.56 -3.55
N THR A 76 -5.47 17.56 -2.33
CA THR A 76 -6.25 16.43 -1.81
C THR A 76 -7.71 16.57 -2.21
N ILE A 77 -8.31 15.48 -2.66
CA ILE A 77 -9.74 15.41 -2.96
C ILE A 77 -10.45 14.85 -1.72
N ASP A 78 -11.00 15.74 -0.90
CA ASP A 78 -11.49 15.40 0.44
C ASP A 78 -12.62 14.37 0.47
N ALA A 79 -13.41 14.29 -0.60
CA ALA A 79 -14.50 13.33 -0.76
C ALA A 79 -14.00 11.89 -1.00
N LEU A 80 -12.71 11.70 -1.30
CA LEU A 80 -12.13 10.41 -1.67
C LEU A 80 -11.07 10.02 -0.66
N THR A 81 -11.45 9.20 0.32
CA THR A 81 -10.55 8.55 1.27
C THR A 81 -9.90 7.34 0.63
N ASN A 82 -8.62 7.08 0.95
CA ASN A 82 -7.89 5.93 0.43
C ASN A 82 -8.66 4.63 0.72
N PRO A 83 -9.00 3.82 -0.31
CA PRO A 83 -9.87 2.67 -0.14
C PRO A 83 -9.17 1.47 0.50
N THR A 84 -7.86 1.53 0.76
CA THR A 84 -7.09 0.39 1.29
C THR A 84 -7.69 -0.14 2.59
N ASP A 85 -7.97 0.75 3.56
CA ASP A 85 -8.50 0.34 4.87
C ASP A 85 -9.90 -0.28 4.77
N ALA A 86 -10.79 0.34 3.99
CA ALA A 86 -12.19 -0.06 3.91
C ALA A 86 -12.45 -1.22 2.94
N TRP A 87 -11.65 -1.36 1.88
CA TRP A 87 -11.89 -2.31 0.80
C TRP A 87 -10.86 -3.45 0.77
N PHE A 88 -9.56 -3.12 0.85
CA PHE A 88 -8.47 -4.07 0.66
C PHE A 88 -8.19 -4.88 1.93
N THR A 89 -8.02 -4.21 3.06
CA THR A 89 -7.62 -4.83 4.33
C THR A 89 -8.56 -5.96 4.78
N PRO A 90 -9.90 -5.84 4.69
CA PRO A 90 -10.80 -6.95 5.04
C PRO A 90 -10.58 -8.21 4.17
N LYS A 91 -10.31 -8.04 2.88
CA LYS A 91 -10.05 -9.15 1.95
C LYS A 91 -8.65 -9.75 2.14
N ALA A 92 -7.66 -8.89 2.38
CA ALA A 92 -6.31 -9.31 2.72
C ALA A 92 -6.32 -10.17 4.00
N LYS A 93 -7.06 -9.73 5.03
CA LYS A 93 -7.24 -10.50 6.28
C LYS A 93 -7.80 -11.89 6.00
N GLN A 94 -8.84 -11.99 5.17
CA GLN A 94 -9.40 -13.29 4.78
C GLN A 94 -8.35 -14.20 4.10
N ASN A 95 -7.60 -13.67 3.13
CA ASN A 95 -6.55 -14.45 2.44
C ASN A 95 -5.43 -14.90 3.39
N ILE A 96 -5.00 -14.01 4.29
CA ILE A 96 -3.97 -14.31 5.29
C ILE A 96 -4.44 -15.41 6.24
N SER A 97 -5.68 -15.33 6.73
CA SER A 97 -6.27 -16.37 7.58
C SER A 97 -6.30 -17.73 6.89
N GLN A 98 -6.76 -17.78 5.64
CA GLN A 98 -6.78 -19.02 4.85
C GLN A 98 -5.37 -19.60 4.65
N TRP A 99 -4.38 -18.75 4.38
CA TRP A 99 -3.01 -19.20 4.23
C TRP A 99 -2.44 -19.76 5.55
N LEU A 100 -2.71 -19.09 6.68
CA LEU A 100 -2.28 -19.55 8.00
C LEU A 100 -2.88 -20.91 8.36
N GLU A 101 -4.18 -21.10 8.13
CA GLU A 101 -4.87 -22.38 8.34
C GLU A 101 -4.21 -23.52 7.56
N ALA A 102 -3.77 -23.26 6.32
CA ALA A 102 -3.15 -24.27 5.46
C ALA A 102 -1.66 -24.50 5.71
N ASN A 103 -0.90 -23.50 6.19
CA ASN A 103 0.57 -23.53 6.14
C ASN A 103 1.27 -23.35 7.50
N ALA A 104 0.58 -22.83 8.52
CA ALA A 104 1.23 -22.46 9.77
C ALA A 104 1.62 -23.68 10.62
N ASN A 105 0.96 -24.84 10.44
CA ASN A 105 1.22 -26.09 11.17
C ASN A 105 1.28 -25.87 12.70
N GLY A 106 0.31 -25.13 13.25
CA GLY A 106 0.23 -24.84 14.68
C GLY A 106 1.22 -23.78 15.19
N TYR A 107 2.00 -23.14 14.31
CA TYR A 107 2.88 -22.05 14.69
C TYR A 107 2.07 -20.82 15.11
N ALA A 108 2.36 -20.31 16.31
CA ALA A 108 1.78 -19.07 16.81
C ALA A 108 2.71 -17.89 16.48
N TYR A 109 2.28 -17.05 15.56
CA TYR A 109 3.00 -15.84 15.18
C TYR A 109 2.81 -14.77 16.26
N LYS A 110 3.87 -14.03 16.57
CA LYS A 110 3.92 -12.98 17.58
C LYS A 110 3.90 -11.59 16.96
N GLN A 111 4.52 -11.43 15.78
CA GLN A 111 4.59 -10.14 15.11
C GLN A 111 3.39 -9.93 14.18
N PRO A 112 2.72 -8.77 14.20
CA PRO A 112 1.67 -8.47 13.23
C PRO A 112 2.26 -8.26 11.82
N LEU A 113 1.46 -8.57 10.81
CA LEU A 113 1.68 -8.10 9.44
C LEU A 113 1.03 -6.73 9.27
N TYR A 114 1.79 -5.75 8.82
CA TYR A 114 1.29 -4.42 8.51
C TYR A 114 0.92 -4.31 7.03
N ILE A 115 -0.22 -3.66 6.77
CA ILE A 115 -0.68 -3.27 5.44
C ILE A 115 -0.58 -1.75 5.38
N GLY A 116 0.49 -1.26 4.75
CA GLY A 116 0.81 0.16 4.60
C GLY A 116 0.18 0.75 3.34
N HIS A 117 -0.90 1.55 3.46
CA HIS A 117 -1.33 2.34 2.31
C HIS A 117 -0.30 3.43 2.02
N ALA A 118 0.18 3.51 0.78
CA ALA A 118 1.41 4.24 0.46
C ALA A 118 1.22 5.36 -0.56
N THR A 119 0.64 5.07 -1.72
CA THR A 119 0.24 6.12 -2.67
C THR A 119 -1.11 5.85 -3.27
N TRP A 120 -1.85 6.93 -3.47
CA TRP A 120 -3.07 6.95 -4.24
C TRP A 120 -3.24 8.34 -4.84
N ALA A 121 -2.82 8.49 -6.10
CA ALA A 121 -2.69 9.80 -6.72
C ALA A 121 -2.93 9.76 -8.23
N LEU A 122 -3.46 10.87 -8.76
CA LEU A 122 -3.43 11.20 -10.18
C LEU A 122 -2.21 12.09 -10.44
N VAL A 123 -1.26 11.60 -11.25
CA VAL A 123 0.00 12.31 -11.52
C VAL A 123 0.14 12.59 -13.00
N TYR A 124 0.41 13.85 -13.37
CA TYR A 124 0.59 14.24 -14.76
C TYR A 124 1.84 13.57 -15.40
N ASN A 125 1.72 13.17 -16.66
CA ASN A 125 2.79 12.49 -17.39
C ASN A 125 3.89 13.44 -17.88
N ASP A 126 3.52 14.60 -18.40
CA ASP A 126 4.40 15.60 -19.02
C ASP A 126 3.98 17.02 -18.60
N ALA A 127 4.91 17.81 -18.07
CA ALA A 127 4.62 19.17 -17.61
C ALA A 127 4.50 20.17 -18.78
N THR A 128 5.05 19.82 -19.94
CA THR A 128 5.21 20.70 -21.10
C THR A 128 4.08 20.54 -22.12
N ALA A 129 3.30 19.46 -22.02
CA ALA A 129 2.15 19.23 -22.87
C ALA A 129 1.03 20.25 -22.59
N ALA A 130 0.43 20.79 -23.65
CA ALA A 130 -0.71 21.72 -23.54
C ALA A 130 -1.92 21.09 -22.85
N THR A 131 -2.11 19.77 -23.04
CA THR A 131 -3.14 18.96 -22.37
C THR A 131 -2.51 17.67 -21.87
N PRO A 132 -1.90 17.69 -20.67
CA PRO A 132 -1.19 16.53 -20.15
C PRO A 132 -2.16 15.41 -19.79
N SER A 133 -1.73 14.17 -20.02
CA SER A 133 -2.44 13.01 -19.48
C SER A 133 -2.01 12.78 -18.04
N TYR A 134 -2.83 12.02 -17.32
CA TYR A 134 -2.64 11.71 -15.92
C TYR A 134 -2.68 10.20 -15.72
N GLN A 135 -1.74 9.71 -14.93
CA GLN A 135 -1.64 8.33 -14.51
C GLN A 135 -2.24 8.16 -13.12
N LEU A 136 -3.12 7.17 -12.95
CA LEU A 136 -3.56 6.75 -11.62
C LEU A 136 -2.50 5.82 -11.02
N LYS A 137 -1.83 6.32 -9.98
CA LYS A 137 -0.82 5.60 -9.19
C LYS A 137 -1.48 5.05 -7.94
N TYR A 138 -1.24 3.77 -7.65
CA TYR A 138 -1.65 3.11 -6.41
C TYR A 138 -0.50 2.25 -5.89
N LYS A 139 -0.20 2.35 -4.58
CA LYS A 139 0.81 1.51 -3.93
C LYS A 139 0.36 1.09 -2.54
N VAL A 140 0.57 -0.18 -2.23
CA VAL A 140 0.47 -0.75 -0.88
C VAL A 140 1.79 -1.45 -0.56
N ILE A 141 2.21 -1.35 0.70
CA ILE A 141 3.42 -2.00 1.20
C ILE A 141 3.03 -2.97 2.31
N PHE A 142 3.41 -4.23 2.16
CA PHE A 142 3.23 -5.26 3.18
C PHE A 142 4.54 -5.40 3.93
N TYR A 143 4.51 -5.33 5.25
CA TYR A 143 5.74 -5.47 6.02
C TYR A 143 5.51 -6.09 7.39
N LYS A 144 6.46 -6.90 7.81
CA LYS A 144 6.40 -7.63 9.08
C LYS A 144 7.79 -7.84 9.65
N ARG A 145 7.90 -7.75 10.98
CA ARG A 145 9.17 -8.06 11.67
C ARG A 145 9.38 -9.59 11.73
N PRO A 146 10.65 -10.06 11.76
CA PRO A 146 10.95 -11.44 12.10
C PRO A 146 10.34 -11.81 13.47
N GLU A 147 9.93 -13.06 13.65
CA GLU A 147 9.27 -13.52 14.87
C GLU A 147 10.18 -13.45 16.12
N SER A 148 11.48 -13.61 15.93
CA SER A 148 12.50 -13.39 16.96
C SER A 148 12.96 -11.92 17.07
N GLY A 149 12.36 -11.02 16.28
CA GLY A 149 12.76 -9.63 16.17
C GLY A 149 12.26 -8.76 17.33
N ASN A 150 12.97 -7.67 17.56
CA ASN A 150 12.61 -6.59 18.48
C ASN A 150 12.25 -5.31 17.69
N MET A 151 12.00 -4.20 18.40
CA MET A 151 11.59 -2.94 17.75
C MET A 151 12.60 -2.37 16.73
N PHE A 152 13.89 -2.73 16.84
CA PHE A 152 14.96 -2.30 15.96
C PHE A 152 15.23 -3.29 14.80
N SER A 153 14.54 -4.42 14.78
CA SER A 153 14.71 -5.41 13.71
C SER A 153 14.14 -4.90 12.39
N ALA A 154 14.90 -5.11 11.32
CA ALA A 154 14.49 -4.76 9.96
C ALA A 154 13.22 -5.54 9.58
N PHE A 155 12.34 -4.89 8.81
CA PHE A 155 11.15 -5.52 8.29
C PHE A 155 11.48 -6.43 7.10
N THR A 156 10.77 -7.55 7.00
CA THR A 156 10.54 -8.18 5.70
C THR A 156 9.49 -7.35 4.98
N VAL A 157 9.81 -6.89 3.78
CA VAL A 157 8.98 -5.96 3.01
C VAL A 157 8.65 -6.57 1.65
N ALA A 158 7.39 -6.41 1.25
CA ALA A 158 6.92 -6.60 -0.11
C ALA A 158 6.09 -5.38 -0.52
N GLU A 159 6.10 -5.03 -1.79
CA GLU A 159 5.31 -3.91 -2.31
C GLU A 159 4.47 -4.36 -3.49
N CYS A 160 3.29 -3.76 -3.62
CA CYS A 160 2.47 -3.87 -4.82
C CYS A 160 2.24 -2.47 -5.38
N SER A 161 2.66 -2.27 -6.63
CA SER A 161 2.43 -1.05 -7.40
C SER A 161 1.99 -1.42 -8.81
N PRO A 162 0.69 -1.60 -9.06
CA PRO A 162 0.17 -2.02 -10.37
C PRO A 162 0.55 -1.04 -11.49
N THR A 163 0.56 -1.54 -12.73
CA THR A 163 0.84 -0.71 -13.90
C THR A 163 -0.20 0.41 -14.03
N PRO A 164 0.22 1.69 -14.06
CA PRO A 164 -0.71 2.80 -14.12
C PRO A 164 -1.47 2.88 -15.45
N VAL A 165 -2.78 3.10 -15.37
CA VAL A 165 -3.66 3.49 -16.46
C VAL A 165 -3.57 5.01 -16.63
N GLU A 166 -3.57 5.43 -17.89
CA GLU A 166 -3.46 6.83 -18.30
C GLU A 166 -4.78 7.32 -18.92
N ALA A 167 -5.18 8.55 -18.58
CA ALA A 167 -6.31 9.24 -19.20
C ALA A 167 -6.17 10.76 -19.03
N LYS A 168 -7.04 11.54 -19.70
CA LYS A 168 -7.11 12.98 -19.47
C LYS A 168 -7.66 13.26 -18.09
N LEU A 169 -7.27 14.39 -17.49
CA LEU A 169 -7.78 14.78 -16.17
C LEU A 169 -9.31 14.92 -16.14
N SER A 170 -9.90 15.45 -17.21
CA SER A 170 -11.36 15.55 -17.37
C SER A 170 -12.05 14.19 -17.20
N ASP A 171 -11.47 13.15 -17.76
CA ASP A 171 -12.03 11.79 -17.77
C ASP A 171 -11.89 11.16 -16.38
N TRP A 172 -10.82 11.49 -15.66
CA TRP A 172 -10.65 11.07 -14.26
C TRP A 172 -11.62 11.76 -13.32
N ARG A 173 -11.97 13.03 -13.58
CA ARG A 173 -12.88 13.83 -12.73
C ARG A 173 -14.36 13.59 -13.02
N MET A 174 -14.68 13.01 -14.17
CA MET A 174 -16.04 12.71 -14.59
C MET A 174 -16.77 11.88 -13.54
N ASP A 175 -18.07 12.14 -13.35
CA ASP A 175 -18.96 11.44 -12.43
C ASP A 175 -18.38 11.30 -11.01
N ASN A 176 -17.81 12.40 -10.49
CA ASN A 176 -17.18 12.45 -9.18
C ASN A 176 -16.08 11.38 -9.00
N TYR A 177 -15.20 11.27 -10.00
CA TYR A 177 -14.10 10.33 -10.02
C TYR A 177 -14.49 8.84 -10.02
N ALA A 178 -15.65 8.49 -10.60
CA ALA A 178 -16.10 7.09 -10.71
C ALA A 178 -15.04 6.16 -11.35
N ARG A 179 -14.29 6.67 -12.34
CA ARG A 179 -13.21 5.93 -12.98
C ARG A 179 -12.05 5.65 -12.03
N VAL A 180 -11.68 6.59 -11.16
CA VAL A 180 -10.63 6.37 -10.16
C VAL A 180 -11.00 5.23 -9.24
N THR A 181 -12.23 5.21 -8.74
CA THR A 181 -12.74 4.14 -7.87
C THR A 181 -12.65 2.79 -8.58
N THR A 182 -13.20 2.69 -9.80
CA THR A 182 -13.23 1.45 -10.58
C THR A 182 -11.84 0.91 -10.89
N GLU A 183 -10.91 1.76 -11.32
CA GLU A 183 -9.54 1.34 -11.61
C GLU A 183 -8.75 1.00 -10.33
N THR A 184 -8.99 1.72 -9.23
CA THR A 184 -8.36 1.41 -7.94
C THR A 184 -8.79 0.03 -7.43
N GLU A 185 -10.04 -0.38 -7.62
CA GLU A 185 -10.48 -1.74 -7.27
C GLU A 185 -9.74 -2.82 -8.09
N LYS A 186 -9.49 -2.60 -9.37
CA LYS A 186 -8.69 -3.53 -10.20
C LYS A 186 -7.25 -3.63 -9.70
N TYR A 187 -6.66 -2.50 -9.32
CA TYR A 187 -5.33 -2.45 -8.71
C TYR A 187 -5.29 -3.19 -7.37
N MET A 188 -6.28 -2.97 -6.50
CA MET A 188 -6.38 -3.66 -5.21
C MET A 188 -6.55 -5.17 -5.38
N ASN A 189 -7.34 -5.62 -6.36
CA ASN A 189 -7.42 -7.05 -6.71
C ASN A 189 -6.06 -7.62 -7.14
N SER A 190 -5.32 -6.89 -7.97
CA SER A 190 -3.95 -7.28 -8.37
C SER A 190 -3.02 -7.36 -7.16
N CYS A 191 -3.14 -6.42 -6.21
CA CYS A 191 -2.37 -6.43 -4.98
C CYS A 191 -2.75 -7.53 -3.99
N LEU A 192 -3.98 -8.06 -4.04
CA LEU A 192 -4.35 -9.25 -3.26
C LEU A 192 -3.63 -10.48 -3.78
N LEU A 193 -3.49 -10.62 -5.10
CA LEU A 193 -2.71 -11.69 -5.71
C LEU A 193 -1.23 -11.58 -5.33
N GLU A 194 -0.67 -10.37 -5.41
CA GLU A 194 0.73 -10.14 -5.00
C GLU A 194 0.93 -10.45 -3.51
N LEU A 195 0.03 -9.99 -2.64
CA LEU A 195 0.07 -10.33 -1.22
C LEU A 195 0.14 -11.86 -1.02
N ASN A 196 -0.75 -12.61 -1.67
CA ASN A 196 -0.81 -14.07 -1.56
C ASN A 196 0.52 -14.73 -1.96
N ASN A 197 1.13 -14.25 -3.05
CA ASN A 197 2.43 -14.73 -3.51
C ASN A 197 3.57 -14.43 -2.52
N GLN A 198 3.44 -13.35 -1.76
CA GLN A 198 4.44 -12.90 -0.78
C GLN A 198 4.22 -13.47 0.63
N LEU A 199 3.07 -14.10 0.92
CA LEU A 199 2.78 -14.66 2.26
C LEU A 199 3.85 -15.62 2.76
N PRO A 200 4.40 -16.58 1.97
CA PRO A 200 5.47 -17.46 2.45
C PRO A 200 6.73 -16.73 2.90
N ARG A 201 7.02 -15.57 2.30
CA ARG A 201 8.16 -14.73 2.66
C ARG A 201 7.84 -13.86 3.88
N LEU A 202 6.68 -13.20 3.89
CA LEU A 202 6.23 -12.29 4.95
C LEU A 202 5.93 -13.02 6.26
N LEU A 203 5.40 -14.24 6.17
CA LEU A 203 5.01 -15.10 7.29
C LEU A 203 6.02 -16.23 7.51
N LYS A 204 7.31 -15.89 7.40
CA LYS A 204 8.38 -16.79 7.82
C LYS A 204 8.36 -16.95 9.35
N LYS A 205 8.44 -18.20 9.80
CA LYS A 205 8.50 -18.60 11.21
C LYS A 205 9.79 -18.15 11.89
#